data_AF-A0A832BPT8-F1
#
_entry.id   AF-A0A832BPT8-F1
#
_cell.length_a   1.000
_cell.length_b   1.000
_cell.length_c   1.000
_cell.angle_alpha   90.00
_cell.angle_beta   90.00
_cell.angle_gamma   90.00
#
_symmetry.space_group_name_H-M   'P 1'
#
loop_
_entity.id
_entity.type
_entity.pdbx_description
1 polymer ?
#
loop_
_entity_poly.entity_id
_entity_poly.type
_entity_poly.pdbx_seq_one_letter_code
_entity_poly.pdbx_strand_id
1 'polypeptide(L)'
;MIEILKRRAERYKYIENLDYYLGKVRKIAEKHLGEVEIHIFGSFAEGKNAPSSDVDVLIRANDITPEKRNAVVSEVYKKLGSWHPFEIHIVDERGFDWYRRFCRKMIRKH
;
A
#
# COMPACT_ATOMS: atom_id res chain seq x y z
N MET A 1 -5.69 -5.43 -26.95
CA MET A 1 -4.99 -6.64 -26.46
C MET A 1 -3.57 -6.35 -25.97
N ILE A 2 -2.71 -5.69 -26.77
CA ILE A 2 -1.31 -5.36 -26.42
C ILE A 2 -1.21 -4.47 -25.15
N GLU A 3 -2.08 -3.46 -25.03
CA GLU A 3 -2.15 -2.54 -23.86
C GLU A 3 -2.37 -3.29 -22.53
N ILE A 4 -3.31 -4.25 -22.51
CA ILE A 4 -3.67 -5.03 -21.31
C ILE A 4 -2.50 -5.91 -20.87
N LEU A 5 -1.78 -6.51 -21.83
CA LEU A 5 -0.61 -7.33 -21.55
C LEU A 5 0.55 -6.49 -21.00
N LYS A 6 0.79 -5.31 -21.55
CA LYS A 6 1.79 -4.36 -21.02
C LYS A 6 1.46 -3.93 -19.58
N ARG A 7 0.20 -3.60 -19.29
CA ARG A 7 -0.25 -3.26 -17.92
C ARG A 7 -0.05 -4.42 -16.95
N ARG A 8 -0.34 -5.65 -17.37
CA ARG A 8 -0.13 -6.86 -16.56
C ARG A 8 1.35 -7.09 -16.25
N ALA A 9 2.22 -6.93 -17.24
CA ALA A 9 3.68 -7.09 -17.06
C ALA A 9 4.24 -6.04 -16.08
N GLU A 10 3.85 -4.76 -16.24
CA GLU A 10 4.27 -3.69 -15.34
C GLU A 10 3.78 -3.93 -13.90
N ARG A 11 2.52 -4.37 -13.72
CA ARG A 11 1.99 -4.73 -12.39
C ARG A 11 2.73 -5.91 -11.77
N TYR A 12 3.07 -6.92 -12.57
CA TYR A 12 3.77 -8.10 -12.09
C TYR A 12 5.12 -7.77 -11.45
N LYS A 13 5.85 -6.81 -12.02
CA LYS A 13 7.10 -6.29 -11.44
C LYS A 13 6.94 -5.81 -10.00
N TYR A 14 5.82 -5.13 -9.69
CA TYR A 14 5.53 -4.64 -8.33
C TYR A 14 5.24 -5.77 -7.37
N ILE A 15 4.53 -6.81 -7.83
CA ILE A 15 4.16 -7.96 -7.01
C ILE A 15 5.37 -8.85 -6.74
N GLU A 16 6.19 -9.13 -7.76
CA GLU A 16 7.41 -9.93 -7.63
C GLU A 16 8.43 -9.27 -6.69
N ASN A 17 8.49 -7.93 -6.70
CA ASN A 17 9.41 -7.14 -5.86
C ASN A 17 8.66 -6.39 -4.75
N LEU A 18 7.60 -7.00 -4.21
CA LEU A 18 6.66 -6.35 -3.29
C LEU A 18 7.37 -5.68 -2.11
N ASP A 19 8.25 -6.40 -1.41
CA ASP A 19 8.94 -5.87 -0.22
C ASP A 19 9.86 -4.69 -0.56
N TYR A 20 10.50 -4.70 -1.72
CA TYR A 20 11.31 -3.57 -2.20
C TYR A 20 10.46 -2.32 -2.42
N TYR A 21 9.28 -2.47 -3.04
CA TYR A 21 8.39 -1.34 -3.27
C TYR A 21 7.69 -0.87 -2.00
N LEU A 22 7.32 -1.77 -1.09
CA LEU A 22 6.84 -1.40 0.24
C LEU A 22 7.90 -0.65 1.04
N GLY A 23 9.18 -1.01 0.90
CA GLY A 23 10.28 -0.24 1.48
C GLY A 23 10.37 1.19 0.94
N LYS A 24 9.99 1.43 -0.33
CA LYS A 24 9.86 2.80 -0.86
C LYS A 24 8.67 3.54 -0.28
N VAL A 25 7.52 2.87 -0.17
CA VAL A 25 6.31 3.42 0.46
C VAL A 25 6.60 3.80 1.91
N ARG A 26 7.28 2.92 2.66
CA ARG A 26 7.75 3.16 4.03
C ARG A 26 8.53 4.46 4.12
N LYS A 27 9.61 4.59 3.34
CA LYS A 27 10.48 5.78 3.38
C LYS A 27 9.74 7.08 3.08
N ILE A 28 8.78 7.03 2.15
CA ILE A 28 7.95 8.19 1.82
C ILE A 28 7.00 8.50 2.98
N ALA A 29 6.34 7.50 3.55
CA ALA A 29 5.45 7.66 4.69
C ALA A 29 6.20 8.21 5.91
N GLU A 30 7.38 7.67 6.22
CA GLU A 30 8.18 8.09 7.38
C GLU A 30 8.63 9.55 7.28
N LYS A 31 8.97 10.01 6.07
CA LYS A 31 9.31 11.40 5.80
C LYS A 31 8.20 12.39 6.18
N HIS A 32 6.92 12.01 6.03
CA HIS A 32 5.78 12.90 6.27
C HIS A 32 5.07 12.65 7.60
N LEU A 33 5.09 11.41 8.10
CA LEU A 33 4.28 10.95 9.23
C LEU A 33 5.11 10.53 10.46
N GLY A 34 6.45 10.51 10.35
CA GLY A 34 7.32 10.04 11.43
C GLY A 34 7.43 8.51 11.47
N GLU A 35 7.35 7.90 12.64
CA GLU A 35 7.37 6.43 12.73
C GLU A 35 6.07 5.83 12.19
N VAL A 36 6.18 4.81 11.33
CA VAL A 36 5.02 4.15 10.70
C VAL A 36 5.14 2.63 10.71
N GLU A 37 4.00 1.95 10.75
CA GLU A 37 3.89 0.51 10.52
C GLU A 37 3.13 0.22 9.23
N ILE A 38 3.69 -0.65 8.39
CA ILE A 38 3.06 -1.06 7.13
C ILE A 38 2.50 -2.47 7.26
N HIS A 39 1.26 -2.63 6.79
CA HIS A 39 0.57 -3.90 6.71
C HIS A 39 -0.05 -4.06 5.32
N ILE A 40 -0.09 -5.31 4.84
CA ILE A 40 -0.93 -5.67 3.70
C ILE A 40 -2.20 -6.32 4.23
N PHE A 41 -3.35 -5.95 3.69
CA PHE A 41 -4.62 -6.60 3.99
C PHE A 41 -5.37 -6.95 2.70
N GLY A 42 -6.64 -7.31 2.83
CA GLY A 42 -7.51 -7.55 1.68
C GLY A 42 -7.17 -8.82 0.90
N SER A 43 -7.61 -8.85 -0.36
CA SER A 43 -7.57 -10.05 -1.21
C SER A 43 -6.16 -10.60 -1.43
N PHE A 44 -5.14 -9.72 -1.46
CA PHE A 44 -3.75 -10.10 -1.58
C PHE A 44 -3.25 -10.82 -0.33
N ALA A 45 -3.55 -10.31 0.86
CA ALA A 45 -3.20 -10.99 2.10
C ALA A 45 -3.89 -12.37 2.21
N GLU A 46 -5.12 -12.50 1.70
CA GLU A 46 -5.89 -13.74 1.68
C GLU A 46 -5.42 -14.78 0.64
N GLY A 47 -4.51 -14.43 -0.27
CA GLY A 47 -4.08 -15.32 -1.36
C GLY A 47 -5.17 -15.54 -2.42
N LYS A 48 -6.15 -14.63 -2.50
CA LYS A 48 -7.26 -14.66 -3.47
C LYS A 48 -7.10 -13.58 -4.55
N ASN A 49 -5.92 -12.98 -4.66
CA ASN A 49 -5.65 -11.90 -5.58
C ASN A 49 -5.68 -12.38 -7.03
N ALA A 50 -6.51 -11.73 -7.84
CA ALA A 50 -6.47 -11.87 -9.29
C ALA A 50 -5.29 -11.03 -9.84
N PRO A 51 -4.84 -11.29 -11.09
CA PRO A 51 -3.79 -10.49 -11.72
C PRO A 51 -4.12 -8.98 -11.86
N SER A 52 -5.39 -8.61 -11.72
CA SER A 52 -5.88 -7.23 -11.73
C SER A 52 -6.18 -6.68 -10.34
N SER A 53 -6.10 -7.47 -9.27
CA SER A 53 -6.39 -7.01 -7.91
C SER A 53 -5.35 -5.99 -7.46
N ASP A 54 -5.81 -4.99 -6.72
CA ASP A 54 -4.95 -4.07 -6.01
C ASP A 54 -4.35 -4.74 -4.76
N VAL A 55 -3.25 -4.16 -4.29
CA VAL A 55 -2.55 -4.53 -3.06
C VAL A 55 -2.88 -3.47 -2.04
N ASP A 56 -3.79 -3.79 -1.12
CA ASP A 56 -4.19 -2.90 -0.04
C ASP A 56 -3.06 -2.73 0.97
N VAL A 57 -2.49 -1.54 1.05
CA VAL A 57 -1.40 -1.18 1.95
C VAL A 57 -1.94 -0.28 3.05
N LEU A 58 -1.99 -0.78 4.27
CA LEU A 58 -2.35 -0.03 5.46
C LEU A 58 -1.09 0.53 6.14
N ILE A 59 -1.04 1.85 6.30
CA ILE A 59 0.00 2.59 7.00
C ILE A 59 -0.60 3.10 8.30
N ARG A 60 -0.11 2.57 9.43
CA ARG A 60 -0.44 3.08 10.76
C ARG A 60 0.59 4.13 11.16
N ALA A 61 0.13 5.30 11.58
CA ALA A 61 0.98 6.38 12.08
C ALA A 61 0.27 7.19 13.17
N ASN A 62 1.03 7.95 13.97
CA ASN A 62 0.46 8.75 15.05
C ASN A 62 0.06 10.16 14.61
N ASP A 63 0.86 10.80 13.75
CA ASP A 63 0.69 12.19 13.34
C ASP A 63 0.08 12.28 11.95
N ILE A 64 -1.25 12.30 11.90
CA ILE A 64 -1.98 12.21 10.65
C ILE A 64 -2.94 13.40 10.50
N THR A 65 -2.63 14.27 9.54
CA THR A 65 -3.55 15.31 9.05
C THR A 65 -3.94 15.02 7.59
N PRO A 66 -5.06 15.57 7.08
CA PRO A 66 -5.44 15.42 5.68
C PRO A 66 -4.33 15.83 4.69
N GLU A 67 -3.59 16.89 5.00
CA GLU A 67 -2.48 17.39 4.20
C GLU A 67 -1.34 16.39 4.12
N LYS A 68 -0.95 15.80 5.27
CA LYS A 68 0.10 14.78 5.33
C LYS A 68 -0.31 13.49 4.62
N ARG A 69 -1.57 13.06 4.78
CA ARG A 69 -2.10 11.89 4.03
C ARG A 69 -1.98 12.12 2.52
N ASN A 70 -2.45 13.27 2.05
CA ASN A 70 -2.40 13.63 0.64
C ASN A 70 -0.96 13.72 0.12
N ALA A 71 -0.04 14.26 0.93
CA ALA A 71 1.38 14.33 0.58
C ALA A 71 2.00 12.94 0.39
N VAL A 72 1.73 12.00 1.30
CA VAL A 72 2.20 10.61 1.19
C VAL A 72 1.65 9.94 -0.06
N VAL A 73 0.33 9.96 -0.26
CA VAL A 73 -0.32 9.30 -1.41
C VAL A 73 0.19 9.89 -2.72
N SER A 74 0.24 11.21 -2.84
CA SER A 74 0.72 11.89 -4.05
C SER A 74 2.19 11.57 -4.34
N GLU A 75 3.07 11.59 -3.33
CA GLU A 75 4.49 11.28 -3.53
C GLU A 75 4.71 9.81 -3.90
N VAL A 76 3.97 8.87 -3.28
CA VAL A 76 4.00 7.45 -3.66
C VAL A 76 3.57 7.27 -5.12
N TYR A 77 2.44 7.84 -5.52
CA TYR A 77 1.86 7.64 -6.86
C TYR A 77 2.76 8.27 -7.92
N LYS A 78 3.33 9.45 -7.65
CA LYS A 78 4.31 10.09 -8.51
C LYS A 78 5.60 9.27 -8.65
N LYS A 79 6.05 8.60 -7.58
CA LYS A 79 7.31 7.83 -7.57
C LYS A 79 7.17 6.47 -8.23
N LEU A 80 6.01 5.83 -8.09
CA LEU A 80 5.75 4.48 -8.60
C LEU A 80 5.07 4.50 -9.99
N GLY A 81 4.56 5.64 -10.44
CA GLY A 81 3.97 5.78 -11.78
C GLY A 81 2.58 5.15 -11.90
N SER A 82 1.91 5.38 -13.02
CA SER A 82 0.44 5.21 -13.13
C SER A 82 -0.10 3.78 -13.08
N TRP A 83 0.76 2.75 -13.10
CA TRP A 83 0.35 1.34 -13.19
C TRP A 83 0.68 0.52 -11.95
N HIS A 84 1.14 1.14 -10.86
CA HIS A 84 1.37 0.40 -9.62
C HIS A 84 0.07 -0.22 -9.07
N PRO A 85 0.14 -1.36 -8.36
CA PRO A 85 -1.04 -2.01 -7.80
C PRO A 85 -1.41 -1.53 -6.40
N PHE A 86 -0.65 -0.62 -5.79
CA PHE A 86 -0.87 -0.25 -4.38
C PHE A 86 -2.05 0.70 -4.18
N GLU A 87 -2.97 0.29 -3.32
CA GLU A 87 -4.00 1.16 -2.76
C GLU A 87 -3.57 1.53 -1.33
N ILE A 88 -3.31 2.81 -1.09
CA ILE A 88 -2.72 3.29 0.17
C ILE A 88 -3.81 3.76 1.13
N HIS A 89 -3.87 3.11 2.29
CA HIS A 89 -4.75 3.44 3.41
C HIS A 89 -3.91 3.96 4.57
N ILE A 90 -4.16 5.16 5.08
CA ILE A 90 -3.41 5.75 6.20
C ILE A 90 -4.35 5.89 7.39
N VAL A 91 -3.99 5.34 8.54
CA VAL A 91 -4.86 5.30 9.73
C VAL A 91 -4.10 5.57 11.01
N ASP A 92 -4.80 6.13 12.00
CA ASP A 92 -4.32 6.23 13.37
C ASP A 92 -4.56 4.91 14.12
N GLU A 93 -4.30 4.90 15.43
CA GLU A 93 -4.53 3.72 16.28
C GLU A 93 -5.95 3.17 16.19
N ARG A 94 -6.94 4.07 16.25
CA ARG A 94 -8.36 3.70 16.26
C ARG A 94 -8.78 3.11 14.92
N GLY A 95 -8.32 3.70 13.83
CA GLY A 95 -8.53 3.16 12.49
C GLY A 95 -7.84 1.81 12.31
N PHE A 96 -6.61 1.66 12.80
CA PHE A 96 -5.89 0.39 12.76
C PHE A 96 -6.64 -0.72 13.50
N ASP A 97 -7.16 -0.44 14.69
CA ASP A 97 -7.98 -1.37 15.46
C ASP A 97 -9.24 -1.81 14.71
N TRP A 98 -9.88 -0.89 13.98
CA TRP A 98 -11.02 -1.21 13.12
C TRP A 98 -10.60 -2.20 12.03
N TYR A 99 -9.55 -1.89 11.26
CA TYR A 99 -9.05 -2.80 10.21
C TYR A 99 -8.64 -4.16 10.80
N ARG A 100 -7.97 -4.18 11.94
CA ARG A 100 -7.57 -5.41 12.62
C ARG A 100 -8.76 -6.29 13.02
N ARG A 101 -9.89 -5.69 13.41
CA ARG A 101 -11.11 -6.41 13.81
C ARG A 101 -11.90 -6.95 12.62
N PHE A 102 -11.98 -6.18 11.53
CA PHE A 102 -12.87 -6.49 10.41
C PHE A 102 -12.17 -7.14 9.22
N CYS A 103 -10.85 -6.98 9.08
CA CYS A 103 -10.08 -7.67 8.06
C CYS A 103 -9.78 -9.10 8.49
N ARG A 104 -10.09 -10.05 7.59
CA ARG A 104 -9.89 -11.47 7.83
C ARG A 104 -8.42 -11.88 7.92
N LYS A 105 -7.54 -11.22 7.15
CA LYS A 105 -6.10 -11.45 7.19
C LYS A 105 -5.34 -10.15 6.98
N MET A 106 -4.28 -9.98 7.77
CA MET A 106 -3.38 -8.85 7.72
C MET A 106 -1.95 -9.35 7.91
N ILE A 107 -1.02 -8.86 7.09
CA ILE A 107 0.38 -9.26 7.09
C ILE A 107 1.20 -8.01 7.41
N ARG A 108 1.85 -8.00 8.58
CA ARG A 108 2.81 -6.93 8.91
C ARG A 108 4.04 -7.07 8.02
N LYS A 109 4.52 -5.93 7.51
CA LYS A 109 5.72 -5.86 6.67
C LYS A 109 6.78 -5.02 7.37
N HIS A 110 7.99 -5.57 7.44
CA HIS A 110 9.16 -4.91 8.01
C HIS A 110 9.72 -3.90 7.02
#